data_AF-A0A5E6NK41-F1
#
_entry.id   AF-A0A5E6NK41-F1
#
_cell.length_a   1.000
_cell.length_b   1.000
_cell.length_c   1.000
_cell.angle_alpha   90.00
_cell.angle_beta   90.00
_cell.angle_gamma   90.00
#
_symmetry.space_group_name_H-M   'P 1'
#
loop_
_entity.id
_entity.type
_entity.pdbx_description
1 polymer ?
#
loop_
_entity_poly.entity_id
_entity_poly.type
_entity_poly.pdbx_seq_one_letter_code
_entity_poly.pdbx_strand_id
1 'polypeptide(L)' 'MAEDLTWEVFRDTLIEQAEQGVDYFTIHAGVRLKHVPLTIDRITGIVSRGGSIMAKWCLAHHTESFIYTHFEEFARL' A
#
# COMPACT_ATOMS: atom_id res chain seq x y z
N MET A 1 -5.02 4.56 -12.44
CA MET A 1 -5.98 4.56 -11.31
C MET A 1 -5.41 3.74 -10.17
N ALA A 2 -6.03 3.72 -8.98
CA ALA A 2 -5.49 2.97 -7.84
C ALA A 2 -5.31 1.48 -8.17
N GLU A 3 -6.21 0.89 -8.97
CA GLU A 3 -6.12 -0.51 -9.42
C GLU A 3 -4.90 -0.80 -10.30
N ASP A 4 -4.33 0.20 -10.97
CA ASP A 4 -3.22 0.00 -11.92
C ASP A 4 -1.84 0.03 -11.26
N LEU A 5 -1.78 0.22 -9.93
CA LEU A 5 -0.52 0.17 -9.19
C LEU A 5 0.08 -1.24 -9.25
N THR A 6 1.38 -1.32 -9.47
CA THR A 6 2.15 -2.58 -9.42
C THR A 6 3.34 -2.44 -8.48
N TRP A 7 3.94 -3.58 -8.14
CA TRP A 7 5.16 -3.61 -7.34
C TRP A 7 6.29 -2.84 -8.01
N GLU A 8 6.48 -3.01 -9.32
CA GLU A 8 7.58 -2.42 -10.09
C GLU A 8 7.52 -0.89 -10.06
N VAL A 9 6.33 -0.31 -10.31
CA VAL A 9 6.13 1.14 -10.26
C VAL A 9 6.39 1.68 -8.85
N PHE A 10 5.93 0.97 -7.82
CA PHE A 10 6.14 1.37 -6.43
C PHE A 10 7.62 1.29 -6.02
N ARG A 11 8.31 0.21 -6.36
CA ARG A 11 9.75 0.02 -6.11
C ARG A 11 10.57 1.12 -6.78
N ASP A 12 10.32 1.39 -8.05
CA ASP A 12 11.08 2.40 -8.79
C ASP A 12 10.85 3.80 -8.18
N THR A 13 9.62 4.10 -7.73
CA THR A 13 9.31 5.34 -7.01
C THR A 13 10.07 5.45 -5.68
N LEU A 14 10.21 4.34 -4.93
CA LEU A 14 10.96 4.34 -3.66
C LEU A 14 12.44 4.65 -3.89
N ILE A 15 13.05 4.02 -4.90
CA ILE A 15 14.45 4.23 -5.25
C ILE A 15 14.67 5.69 -5.68
N GLU A 16 13.84 6.21 -6.58
CA GLU A 16 13.94 7.59 -7.05
C GLU A 16 13.83 8.60 -5.88
N GLN A 17 12.88 8.40 -4.98
CA GLN A 17 12.71 9.30 -3.82
C GLN A 17 13.84 9.16 -2.79
N ALA A 18 14.38 7.96 -2.61
CA ALA A 18 15.55 7.75 -1.75
C ALA A 18 16.80 8.45 -2.33
N GLU A 19 17.01 8.37 -3.65
CA GLU A 19 18.08 9.10 -4.34
C GLU A 19 17.93 10.64 -4.24
N GLN A 20 16.69 11.12 -4.15
CA GLN A 20 16.37 12.53 -3.90
C GLN A 20 16.57 12.95 -2.43
N GLY A 21 16.89 12.02 -1.53
CA GLY A 21 17.19 12.31 -0.13
C GLY A 21 15.98 12.31 0.80
N VAL A 22 14.92 11.56 0.49
CA VAL A 22 13.81 11.36 1.44
C VAL A 22 14.29 10.55 2.65
N ASP A 23 14.15 11.12 3.85
CA ASP A 23 14.64 10.52 5.10
C ASP A 23 13.75 9.37 5.63
N TYR A 24 12.45 9.39 5.33
CA TYR A 24 11.51 8.37 5.79
C TYR A 24 10.29 8.25 4.88
N PHE A 25 9.74 7.04 4.81
CA PHE A 25 8.54 6.73 4.01
C PHE A 25 7.36 6.33 4.90
N THR A 26 6.18 6.89 4.61
CA THR A 26 4.93 6.42 5.20
C THR A 26 4.34 5.30 4.33
N ILE A 27 4.62 4.05 4.71
CA ILE A 27 4.19 2.87 3.95
C ILE A 27 3.00 2.18 4.62
N HIS A 28 1.92 1.97 3.87
CA HIS A 28 0.68 1.39 4.37
C HIS A 28 0.66 -0.15 4.25
N ALA A 29 1.77 -0.83 4.57
CA ALA A 29 1.91 -2.29 4.48
C ALA A 29 0.94 -3.06 5.40
N GLY A 30 0.43 -2.42 6.47
CA GLY A 30 -0.53 -3.00 7.40
C GLY A 30 -1.96 -3.13 6.86
N VAL A 31 -2.28 -2.52 5.72
CA VAL A 31 -3.57 -2.68 5.05
C VAL A 31 -3.57 -3.99 4.28
N ARG A 32 -4.10 -5.02 4.91
CA ARG A 32 -4.19 -6.38 4.38
C ARG A 32 -5.59 -6.68 3.88
N LEU A 33 -5.72 -7.54 2.87
CA LEU A 33 -7.02 -7.91 2.29
C LEU A 33 -8.02 -8.35 3.37
N LYS A 34 -7.58 -9.23 4.29
CA LYS A 34 -8.42 -9.73 5.38
C LYS A 34 -8.87 -8.67 6.39
N HIS A 35 -8.21 -7.50 6.44
CA HIS A 35 -8.57 -6.41 7.35
C HIS A 35 -9.60 -5.46 6.75
N VAL A 36 -9.73 -5.40 5.42
CA VAL A 36 -10.65 -4.47 4.74
C VAL A 36 -12.11 -4.68 5.19
N PRO A 37 -12.65 -5.93 5.26
CA PRO A 37 -14.03 -6.15 5.71
C PRO A 37 -14.30 -5.71 7.15
N LEU A 38 -13.27 -5.68 8.02
CA LEU A 38 -13.40 -5.24 9.42
C LEU A 38 -13.71 -3.74 9.54
N THR A 39 -13.66 -2.99 8.44
CA THR A 39 -13.92 -1.55 8.40
C THR A 39 -15.34 -1.20 7.95
N ILE A 40 -16.16 -2.18 7.54
CA ILE A 40 -17.47 -1.96 6.92
C ILE A 40 -18.47 -1.25 7.84
N ASP A 41 -18.42 -1.53 9.15
CA ASP A 41 -19.33 -0.96 10.15
C ASP A 41 -18.80 0.32 10.80
N ARG A 42 -17.66 0.85 10.34
CA ARG A 42 -17.14 2.12 10.86
C ARG A 42 -17.99 3.27 10.34
N ILE A 43 -18.41 4.15 11.26
CA ILE A 43 -19.18 5.37 10.94
C ILE A 43 -18.52 6.18 9.81
N THR A 44 -17.19 6.30 9.84
CA THR A 44 -16.41 7.09 8.87
C THR A 44 -15.53 6.25 7.94
N GLY A 45 -15.68 4.92 7.94
CA GLY A 45 -14.89 4.02 7.09
C GLY A 45 -13.37 4.13 7.27
N ILE A 46 -12.64 4.06 6.14
CA ILE A 46 -11.18 4.25 6.07
C ILE A 46 -10.89 5.70 5.71
N VAL A 47 -10.32 6.44 6.66
CA VAL A 47 -10.01 7.89 6.51
C VAL A 47 -8.55 8.16 6.11
N SER A 48 -7.67 7.15 6.16
CA SER A 48 -6.30 7.30 5.66
C SER A 48 -6.31 7.31 4.13
N ARG A 49 -5.75 8.36 3.51
CA ARG A 49 -5.61 8.45 2.05
C ARG A 49 -4.85 7.25 1.47
N GLY A 50 -3.65 6.96 1.99
CA GLY A 50 -2.84 5.83 1.53
C GLY A 50 -3.49 4.48 1.85
N GLY A 51 -4.16 4.39 3.00
CA GLY A 51 -4.89 3.19 3.39
C GLY A 51 -6.08 2.89 2.47
N SER A 52 -6.83 3.90 2.05
CA SER A 52 -7.96 3.74 1.13
C SER A 52 -7.52 3.35 -0.28
N ILE A 53 -6.36 3.83 -0.74
CA ILE A 53 -5.74 3.39 -2.00
C ILE A 53 -5.44 1.89 -1.95
N MET A 54 -4.78 1.43 -0.88
CA MET A 54 -4.43 0.01 -0.73
C MET A 54 -5.64 -0.89 -0.51
N ALA A 55 -6.65 -0.43 0.23
CA ALA A 55 -7.90 -1.16 0.38
C ALA A 55 -8.61 -1.33 -0.97
N LYS A 56 -8.68 -0.28 -1.79
CA LYS A 56 -9.24 -0.34 -3.14
C LYS A 56 -8.46 -1.30 -4.04
N TRP A 57 -7.13 -1.24 -4.01
CA TRP A 57 -6.27 -2.14 -4.79
C TRP A 57 -6.49 -3.61 -4.40
N CYS A 58 -6.50 -3.94 -3.10
CA CYS A 58 -6.73 -5.31 -2.63
C CYS A 58 -8.10 -5.86 -3.06
N LEU A 59 -9.15 -5.02 -3.02
CA LEU A 59 -10.49 -5.42 -3.44
C LEU A 59 -10.60 -5.61 -4.96
N ALA A 60 -9.96 -4.75 -5.75
CA ALA A 60 -9.98 -4.83 -7.21
C ALA A 60 -9.32 -6.12 -7.75
N HIS A 61 -8.21 -6.54 -7.12
CA HIS A 61 -7.44 -7.71 -7.53
C HIS A 61 -7.78 -8.98 -6.74
N HIS A 62 -8.61 -8.86 -5.70
CA HIS A 62 -8.93 -9.91 -4.74
C HIS A 62 -7.70 -10.68 -4.24
N THR A 63 -6.62 -9.95 -3.95
CA THR A 63 -5.33 -10.50 -3.53
C THR A 63 -4.74 -9.69 -2.37
N GLU A 64 -3.74 -10.26 -1.69
CA GLU A 64 -3.04 -9.58 -0.60
C GLU A 64 -2.23 -8.38 -1.13
N SER A 65 -2.13 -7.33 -0.32
CA SER A 65 -1.39 -6.10 -0.65
C SER A 65 0.01 -6.41 -1.17
N PHE A 66 0.35 -5.93 -2.38
CA PHE A 66 1.69 -6.11 -2.94
C PHE A 66 2.78 -5.49 -2.07
N ILE A 67 2.44 -4.43 -1.31
CA ILE A 67 3.35 -3.81 -0.35
C ILE A 67 3.63 -4.77 0.81
N TYR A 68 2.61 -5.47 1.30
CA TYR A 68 2.78 -6.46 2.36
C TYR A 68 3.61 -7.66 1.88
N THR A 69 3.34 -8.17 0.68
CA THR A 69 4.04 -9.35 0.16
C THR A 69 5.51 -9.11 -0.17
N HIS A 70 5.88 -7.88 -0.52
CA HIS A 70 7.27 -7.48 -0.83
C HIS A 70 7.93 -6.68 0.31
N PHE A 71 7.37 -6.72 1.53
CA PHE A 71 7.85 -5.92 2.65
C PHE A 71 9.35 -6.13 2.94
N GLU A 72 9.80 -7.39 2.91
CA GLU A 72 11.22 -7.70 3.13
C GLU A 72 12.13 -7.20 2.00
N GLU A 73 11.62 -7.08 0.78
CA GLU A 73 12.41 -6.64 -0.38
C GLU A 73 12.75 -5.15 -0.26
N PHE A 74 11.74 -4.28 -0.10
CA PHE A 74 12.04 -2.85 0.02
C PHE A 74 12.65 -2.46 1.37
N ALA A 75 12.38 -3.19 2.46
CA ALA A 75 13.00 -2.88 3.75
C ALA A 75 14.52 -3.14 3.78
N ARG A 76 15.06 -3.80 2.75
CA ARG A 76 16.49 -4.06 2.56
C ARG A 76 17.13 -3.19 1.47
N LEU A 77 16.35 -2.34 0.79
CA LEU A 77 16.87 -1.30 -0.11
C LEU A 77 17.56 -0.22 0.73
#